data_AF-A0A6M3L795-F1
#
_entry.id   AF-A0A6M3L795-F1
#
_cell.length_a   1.000
_cell.length_b   1.000
_cell.length_c   1.000
_cell.angle_alpha   90.00
_cell.angle_beta   90.00
_cell.angle_gamma   90.00
#
_symmetry.space_group_name_H-M   'P 1'
#
loop_
_entity.id
_entity.type
_entity.pdbx_description
1 polymer ?
#
loop_
_entity_poly.entity_id
_entity_poly.type
_entity_poly.pdbx_seq_one_letter_code
_entity_poly.pdbx_strand_id
1 'polypeptide(L)'
;MMPSLLAMALQADGWWLRADCIWAKGISFCDSYAGSVMPQSVQDRPSTSHEYVFLLSKSAHYFYDIEAVKEKAVEPERQRNERIGGANGHTVRHSPGGMMQASATRNLRSVWCINPAPLRE
;
A
#
# COMPACT_ATOMS: atom_id res chain seq x y z
N MET A 1 -7.24 2.93 20.97
CA MET A 1 -7.73 1.63 20.45
C MET A 1 -9.24 1.69 20.23
N MET A 2 -9.72 2.45 19.24
CA MET A 2 -11.17 2.59 18.94
C MET A 2 -11.55 2.43 17.44
N PRO A 3 -10.68 2.67 16.44
CA PRO A 3 -11.11 2.62 15.03
C PRO A 3 -11.68 1.27 14.58
N SER A 4 -11.08 0.16 15.02
CA SER A 4 -11.51 -1.18 14.62
C SER A 4 -12.90 -1.56 15.12
N LEU A 5 -13.33 -1.02 16.27
CA LEU A 5 -14.67 -1.27 16.80
C LEU A 5 -15.75 -0.68 15.90
N LEU A 6 -15.51 0.50 15.32
CA LEU A 6 -16.41 1.10 14.34
C LEU A 6 -16.49 0.24 13.07
N ALA A 7 -15.35 -0.21 12.55
CA ALA A 7 -15.32 -1.06 11.36
C ALA A 7 -16.09 -2.38 11.57
N MET A 8 -15.93 -3.01 12.73
CA MET A 8 -16.67 -4.21 13.11
C MET A 8 -18.18 -3.94 13.25
N ALA A 9 -18.57 -2.83 13.87
CA ALA A 9 -19.98 -2.46 13.99
C ALA A 9 -20.63 -2.22 12.62
N LEU A 10 -19.93 -1.56 11.70
CA LEU A 10 -20.43 -1.35 10.34
C LEU A 10 -20.50 -2.65 9.53
N GLN A 11 -19.56 -3.58 9.73
CA GLN A 11 -19.66 -4.92 9.15
C GLN A 11 -20.90 -5.67 9.66
N ALA A 12 -21.19 -5.58 10.96
CA ALA A 12 -22.41 -6.15 11.54
C ALA A 12 -23.69 -5.49 10.98
N ASP A 13 -23.63 -4.21 10.62
CA ASP A 13 -24.69 -3.45 9.93
C ASP A 13 -24.74 -3.72 8.40
N GLY A 14 -24.02 -4.74 7.92
CA GLY A 14 -24.08 -5.18 6.52
C GLY A 14 -23.21 -4.39 5.55
N TRP A 15 -22.28 -3.56 6.04
CA TRP A 15 -21.26 -2.95 5.19
C TRP A 15 -20.10 -3.92 4.94
N TRP A 16 -19.52 -3.83 3.75
CA TRP A 16 -18.33 -4.59 3.36
C TRP A 16 -17.09 -3.71 3.55
N LEU A 17 -16.23 -4.07 4.51
CA LEU A 17 -14.89 -3.50 4.63
C LEU A 17 -14.00 -4.07 3.51
N ARG A 18 -13.53 -3.23 2.60
CA ARG A 18 -12.71 -3.62 1.43
C ARG A 18 -11.23 -3.37 1.65
N ALA A 19 -10.89 -2.35 2.43
CA ALA A 19 -9.53 -2.07 2.84
C ALA A 19 -9.51 -1.21 4.12
N ASP A 20 -8.47 -1.42 4.92
CA ASP A 20 -8.05 -0.61 6.06
C ASP A 20 -6.77 0.15 5.70
N CYS A 21 -6.92 1.34 5.14
CA CYS A 21 -5.80 2.17 4.72
C CYS A 21 -5.24 2.99 5.89
N ILE A 22 -3.95 3.29 5.83
CA ILE A 22 -3.25 4.11 6.82
C ILE A 22 -2.85 5.43 6.17
N TRP A 23 -3.35 6.53 6.72
CA TRP A 23 -2.79 7.85 6.46
C TRP A 23 -1.61 8.09 7.41
N ALA A 24 -0.41 7.92 6.88
CA ALA A 24 0.85 8.14 7.59
C ALA A 24 1.18 9.63 7.65
N LYS A 25 0.81 10.27 8.75
CA LYS A 25 1.14 11.68 9.00
C LYS A 25 2.60 11.88 9.38
N GLY A 26 3.26 10.84 9.92
CA GLY A 26 4.70 10.82 10.19
C GLY A 26 5.24 9.40 10.37
N ILE A 27 6.49 9.16 9.95
CA ILE A 27 7.12 7.84 9.93
C ILE A 27 8.51 7.94 10.58
N SER A 28 8.76 7.15 11.62
CA SER A 28 10.09 7.04 12.23
C SER A 28 11.00 6.13 11.40
N PHE A 29 12.32 6.35 11.47
CA PHE A 29 13.35 5.56 10.77
C PHE A 29 13.21 5.56 9.23
N CYS A 30 12.60 6.62 8.69
CA CYS A 30 12.52 6.88 7.27
C CYS A 30 13.25 8.19 6.97
N ASP A 31 14.46 8.10 6.42
CA ASP A 31 15.31 9.27 6.17
C ASP A 31 14.66 10.29 5.22
N SER A 32 13.75 9.82 4.36
CA SER A 32 13.06 10.65 3.37
C SER A 32 11.78 11.33 3.89
N TYR A 33 11.26 10.99 5.08
CA TYR A 33 9.96 11.49 5.51
C TYR A 33 9.76 11.51 7.04
N ALA A 34 9.89 12.71 7.64
CA ALA A 34 9.54 12.95 9.04
C ALA A 34 8.04 13.25 9.26
N GLY A 35 7.35 13.77 8.23
CA GLY A 35 5.92 14.08 8.25
C GLY A 35 5.51 15.35 9.02
N SER A 36 4.21 15.54 9.25
CA SER A 36 3.61 16.67 9.97
C SER A 36 2.72 16.16 11.11
N VAL A 37 3.36 15.63 12.15
CA VAL A 37 2.68 15.11 13.35
C VAL A 37 2.99 16.01 14.52
N MET A 38 1.95 16.46 15.21
CA MET A 38 2.12 17.12 16.49
C MET A 38 2.61 16.10 17.53
N PRO A 39 3.76 16.33 18.20
CA PRO A 39 4.23 15.44 19.25
C PRO A 39 3.21 15.34 20.38
N GLN A 40 3.00 14.14 20.90
CA GLN A 40 2.14 13.92 22.06
C GLN A 40 2.99 13.91 23.33
N SER A 41 2.47 14.49 24.43
CA SER A 41 3.15 14.52 25.74
C SER A 41 3.04 13.17 26.47
N VAL A 42 3.38 12.09 25.79
CA VAL A 42 3.29 10.73 26.29
C VAL A 42 4.71 10.19 26.49
N GLN A 43 4.96 9.57 27.66
CA GLN A 43 6.31 9.13 28.04
C GLN A 43 6.50 7.61 28.00
N ASP A 44 5.40 6.84 27.98
CA ASP A 44 5.41 5.38 28.13
C ASP A 44 5.21 4.62 26.80
N ARG A 45 5.00 5.34 25.70
CA ARG A 45 4.76 4.76 24.37
C ARG A 45 5.07 5.76 23.25
N PRO A 46 5.22 5.29 22.01
CA PRO A 46 5.28 6.17 20.85
C PRO A 46 4.02 7.03 20.69
N SER A 47 4.19 8.22 20.11
CA SER A 47 3.07 9.07 19.69
C SER A 47 2.33 8.43 18.51
N THR A 48 1.01 8.54 18.50
CA THR A 48 0.22 8.10 17.33
C THR A 48 0.43 9.08 16.17
N SER A 49 1.07 8.60 15.10
CA SER A 49 1.45 9.40 13.92
C SER A 49 0.63 9.08 12.67
N HIS A 50 -0.48 8.36 12.81
CA HIS A 50 -1.30 7.93 11.68
C HIS A 50 -2.80 7.91 12.01
N GLU A 51 -3.59 7.91 10.95
CA GLU A 51 -5.04 7.73 11.02
C GLU A 51 -5.49 6.59 10.11
N TYR A 52 -6.60 5.94 10.49
CA TYR A 52 -7.22 4.90 9.68
C TYR A 52 -8.19 5.52 8.68
N VAL A 53 -8.13 5.06 7.43
CA VAL A 53 -9.11 5.37 6.39
C VAL A 53 -9.73 4.05 5.94
N PHE A 54 -10.99 3.83 6.33
CA PHE A 54 -11.71 2.61 5.96
C PHE A 54 -12.39 2.76 4.61
N LEU A 55 -12.07 1.89 3.66
CA LEU A 55 -12.81 1.74 2.42
C LEU A 55 -13.97 0.77 2.65
N LEU A 56 -15.18 1.30 2.69
CA LEU A 56 -16.41 0.56 2.93
C LEU A 56 -17.31 0.60 1.68
N SER A 57 -18.10 -0.45 1.48
CA SER A 57 -19.07 -0.52 0.39
C SER A 57 -20.36 -1.22 0.84
N LYS A 58 -21.49 -0.91 0.20
CA LYS A 58 -22.79 -1.56 0.49
C LYS A 58 -22.97 -2.92 -0.19
N SER A 59 -22.03 -3.35 -1.04
CA SER A 59 -22.14 -4.59 -1.82
C SER A 59 -20.78 -5.28 -1.93
N ALA A 60 -20.79 -6.62 -1.99
CA ALA A 60 -19.59 -7.41 -2.26
C ALA A 60 -18.99 -7.12 -3.65
N HIS A 61 -19.83 -6.70 -4.60
CA HIS A 61 -19.41 -6.21 -5.92
C HIS A 61 -19.65 -4.70 -5.95
N TYR A 62 -18.57 -3.94 -6.00
CA TYR A 62 -18.58 -2.49 -5.94
C TYR A 62 -17.66 -1.95 -7.03
N PHE A 63 -17.97 -0.76 -7.51
CA PHE A 63 -17.12 -0.08 -8.47
C PHE A 63 -15.84 0.42 -7.78
N TYR A 64 -14.70 0.11 -8.38
CA TYR A 64 -13.39 0.63 -7.98
C TYR A 64 -12.57 0.85 -9.24
N ASP A 65 -12.33 2.12 -9.58
CA ASP A 65 -11.50 2.48 -10.73
C ASP A 65 -10.02 2.32 -10.37
N ILE A 66 -9.50 1.13 -10.63
CA ILE A 66 -8.10 0.82 -10.36
C ILE A 66 -7.14 1.63 -11.23
N GLU A 67 -7.52 1.92 -12.48
CA GLU A 67 -6.65 2.61 -13.44
C GLU A 67 -6.44 4.06 -13.04
N ALA A 68 -7.49 4.73 -12.55
CA ALA A 68 -7.42 6.13 -12.11
C ALA A 68 -6.46 6.36 -10.95
N VAL A 69 -6.15 5.33 -10.15
CA VAL A 69 -5.32 5.43 -8.94
C VAL A 69 -3.99 4.70 -9.04
N LYS A 70 -3.65 4.14 -10.21
CA LYS A 70 -2.36 3.47 -10.40
C LYS A 70 -1.19 4.43 -10.18
N GLU A 71 -0.17 3.94 -9.49
CA GLU A 71 1.09 4.64 -9.32
C GLU A 71 2.08 4.25 -10.42
N LYS A 72 3.06 5.11 -10.72
CA LYS A 72 4.19 4.72 -11.56
C LYS A 72 5.04 3.67 -10.86
N ALA A 73 5.50 2.67 -11.62
CA ALA A 73 6.50 1.75 -11.12
C ALA A 73 7.84 2.47 -10.89
N VAL A 74 8.63 1.99 -9.92
CA VAL A 74 9.95 2.57 -9.62
C VAL A 74 10.94 2.23 -10.73
N GLU A 75 10.85 1.02 -11.27
CA GLU A 75 11.71 0.52 -12.34
C GLU A 75 10.82 -0.04 -13.46
N PRO A 76 10.17 0.83 -14.26
CA PRO A 76 9.23 0.39 -15.31
C PRO A 76 9.92 -0.45 -16.40
N GLU A 77 11.21 -0.25 -16.60
CA GLU A 77 12.02 -0.93 -17.62
C GLU A 77 12.71 -2.19 -17.10
N ARG A 78 12.50 -2.56 -15.83
CA ARG A 78 13.20 -3.70 -15.23
C ARG A 78 12.86 -4.97 -15.99
N GLN A 79 13.88 -5.60 -16.55
CA GLN A 79 13.75 -6.91 -17.18
C GLN A 79 14.16 -7.98 -16.17
N ARG A 80 13.35 -9.04 -16.08
CA ARG A 80 13.71 -10.25 -15.33
C ARG A 80 13.68 -11.43 -16.27
N ASN A 81 14.76 -12.21 -16.26
CA ASN A 81 14.76 -13.51 -16.92
C ASN A 81 13.73 -14.40 -16.21
N GLU A 82 12.83 -15.00 -16.97
CA GLU A 82 11.98 -16.08 -16.46
C GLU A 82 12.90 -17.20 -15.98
N ARG A 83 12.88 -17.44 -14.66
CA ARG A 83 13.58 -18.59 -14.09
C ARG A 83 12.74 -19.83 -14.36
N ILE A 84 13.09 -20.59 -15.39
CA ILE A 84 12.54 -21.93 -15.60
C ILE A 84 13.47 -22.95 -14.92
N GLY A 85 13.05 -23.48 -13.77
CA GLY A 85 13.59 -24.71 -13.18
C GLY A 85 14.81 -24.55 -12.27
N GLY A 86 14.81 -25.31 -11.16
CA GLY A 86 15.95 -25.43 -10.24
C GLY A 86 17.09 -26.23 -10.84
N ALA A 87 18.31 -25.97 -10.37
CA ALA A 87 19.52 -26.67 -10.80
C ALA A 87 19.44 -28.15 -10.40
N ASN A 88 19.04 -29.04 -11.31
CA ASN A 88 19.29 -30.48 -11.23
C ASN A 88 19.07 -31.15 -12.61
N GLY A 89 20.13 -31.63 -13.24
CA GLY A 89 20.06 -32.67 -14.28
C GLY A 89 20.51 -32.25 -15.69
N HIS A 90 21.62 -32.85 -16.14
CA HIS A 90 22.34 -32.59 -17.39
C HIS A 90 21.64 -32.96 -18.71
N THR A 91 20.30 -33.03 -18.78
CA THR A 91 19.61 -33.55 -19.99
C THR A 91 18.39 -32.77 -20.48
N VAL A 92 17.99 -31.67 -19.83
CA VAL A 92 16.87 -30.86 -20.32
C VAL A 92 17.42 -29.64 -21.07
N ARG A 93 17.26 -29.62 -22.40
CA ARG A 93 17.45 -28.39 -23.20
C ARG A 93 16.36 -27.40 -22.79
N HIS A 94 16.68 -26.49 -21.89
CA HIS A 94 15.79 -25.39 -21.56
C HIS A 94 15.57 -24.53 -22.81
N SER A 95 14.32 -24.15 -23.10
CA SER A 95 14.07 -22.96 -23.91
C SER A 95 14.84 -21.81 -23.26
N PRO A 96 15.52 -20.92 -24.02
CA PRO A 96 15.99 -19.67 -23.43
C PRO A 96 14.75 -19.02 -22.83
N GLY A 97 14.68 -18.96 -21.49
CA GLY A 97 13.50 -18.50 -20.76
C GLY A 97 13.05 -17.14 -21.30
N GLY A 98 11.75 -16.87 -21.26
CA GLY A 98 11.23 -15.58 -21.70
C GLY A 98 11.82 -14.45 -20.88
N MET A 99 11.81 -13.24 -21.45
CA MET A 99 12.16 -12.04 -20.72
C MET A 99 10.86 -11.38 -20.26
N MET A 100 10.61 -11.39 -18.95
CA MET A 100 9.44 -10.72 -18.40
C MET A 100 9.79 -9.24 -18.20
N GLN A 101 9.07 -8.37 -18.92
CA GLN A 101 9.16 -6.92 -18.71
C GLN A 101 8.38 -6.53 -17.46
N ALA A 102 8.92 -5.60 -16.68
CA ALA A 102 8.18 -4.98 -15.59
C ALA A 102 7.01 -4.14 -16.13
N SER A 103 5.98 -4.01 -15.29
CA SER A 103 4.87 -3.11 -15.58
C SER A 103 5.32 -1.66 -15.37
N ALA A 104 4.87 -0.77 -16.27
CA ALA A 104 5.09 0.68 -16.14
C ALA A 104 4.37 1.29 -14.92
N THR A 105 3.34 0.61 -14.42
CA THR A 105 2.50 1.05 -13.32
C THR A 105 2.34 -0.03 -12.27
N ARG A 106 1.92 0.36 -11.07
CA ARG A 106 1.59 -0.53 -9.96
C ARG A 106 0.31 -0.08 -9.28
N ASN A 107 -0.35 -1.00 -8.59
CA ASN A 107 -1.54 -0.68 -7.82
C ASN A 107 -1.21 0.25 -6.64
N LEU A 108 -2.17 1.11 -6.29
CA LEU A 108 -2.14 1.94 -5.09
C LEU A 108 -1.93 1.06 -3.85
N ARG A 109 -0.97 1.39 -2.99
CA ARG A 109 -0.76 0.68 -1.73
C ARG A 109 -1.70 1.20 -0.65
N SER A 110 -1.85 0.48 0.47
CA SER A 110 -2.76 0.88 1.55
C SER A 110 -2.17 1.91 2.53
N VAL A 111 -0.89 2.27 2.43
CA VAL A 111 -0.25 3.25 3.32
C VAL A 111 0.07 4.51 2.53
N TRP A 112 -0.53 5.63 2.92
CA TRP A 112 -0.51 6.89 2.17
C TRP A 112 0.15 8.01 2.97
N CYS A 113 0.97 8.78 2.29
CA CYS A 113 1.51 10.04 2.78
C CYS A 113 0.76 11.19 2.07
N ILE A 114 -0.27 11.71 2.71
CA ILE A 114 -1.10 12.81 2.18
C ILE A 114 -0.90 14.02 3.09
N ASN A 115 0.23 14.72 2.98
CA ASN A 115 0.40 15.95 3.75
C ASN A 115 -0.16 17.14 2.98
N PRO A 116 -0.82 18.08 3.66
CA PRO A 116 -1.04 19.39 3.06
C PRO A 116 0.33 20.00 2.73
N ALA A 117 0.47 20.52 1.52
CA ALA A 117 1.59 21.41 1.24
C ALA A 117 1.50 22.59 2.23
N PRO A 118 2.63 23.10 2.76
CA PRO A 118 2.60 24.34 3.52
C PRO A 118 1.88 25.41 2.69
N LEU A 119 1.07 26.24 3.37
CA LEU A 119 0.42 27.37 2.73
C LEU A 119 1.50 28.16 1.98
N ARG A 120 1.33 28.39 0.67
CA ARG A 120 2.18 29.34 -0.04
C ARG A 120 1.99 30.69 0.64
N GLU A 121 3.10 31.34 1.00
CA GLU A 121 3.11 32.73 1.48
C GLU A 121 2.43 33.67 0.48
#